data_AF-A0A1H7EV63-F1
#
_entry.id   AF-A0A1H7EV63-F1
#
_cell.length_a   1.000
_cell.length_b   1.000
_cell.length_c   1.000
_cell.angle_alpha   90.00
_cell.angle_beta   90.00
_cell.angle_gamma   90.00
#
_symmetry.space_group_name_H-M   'P 1'
#
loop_
_entity.id
_entity.type
_entity.pdbx_description
1 polymer ?
#
loop_
_entity_poly.entity_id
_entity_poly.type
_entity_poly.pdbx_seq_one_letter_code
_entity_poly.pdbx_strand_id
1 'polypeptide(L)'
;MESKRNVSVIRDADGNNIVMINDVIFKGKKSLDWEAVEKYVRSYVGDFYEIAEDKEIIYIGSDLPTEYAGSIYTKKLRGALTKAKANAAQGIPEMIEIASNCEYEANRKNKHNRNAQKGWYRYDTRFAIPIYDEDDNIRGYNVFYARLLIRHSSSGKKYLYDVLEIKKETSKSCQAEALPGNKPIS
;
A
#
# COMPACT_ATOMS: atom_id res chain seq x y z
N MET A 1 -9.60 5.89 -24.17
CA MET A 1 -10.01 6.80 -23.09
C MET A 1 -9.29 6.35 -21.84
N GLU A 2 -8.24 7.07 -21.45
CA GLU A 2 -7.59 6.84 -20.16
C GLU A 2 -8.62 7.14 -19.07
N SER A 3 -9.02 6.11 -18.34
CA SER A 3 -9.61 6.30 -17.02
C SER A 3 -8.52 6.94 -16.16
N LYS A 4 -8.56 8.27 -16.02
CA LYS A 4 -7.61 9.02 -15.20
C LYS A 4 -7.88 8.63 -13.75
N ARG A 5 -7.03 7.76 -13.19
CA ARG A 5 -7.12 7.33 -11.78
C ARG A 5 -7.16 8.59 -10.91
N ASN A 6 -8.16 8.68 -10.04
CA ASN A 6 -8.29 9.82 -9.12
C ASN A 6 -7.42 9.59 -7.89
N VAL A 7 -6.11 9.67 -8.11
CA VAL A 7 -5.06 9.46 -7.10
C VAL A 7 -4.16 10.68 -7.08
N SER A 8 -3.78 11.13 -5.88
CA SER A 8 -2.84 12.22 -5.69
C SER A 8 -1.83 11.89 -4.59
N VAL A 9 -0.70 12.60 -4.57
CA VAL A 9 0.29 12.49 -3.49
C VAL A 9 0.26 13.79 -2.69
N ILE A 10 0.10 13.67 -1.37
CA ILE A 10 0.18 14.80 -0.43
C ILE A 10 1.32 14.58 0.55
N ARG A 11 1.62 15.59 1.37
CA ARG A 11 2.55 15.48 2.50
C ARG A 11 1.82 15.74 3.80
N ASP A 12 2.15 14.97 4.84
CA ASP A 12 1.71 15.28 6.19
C ASP A 12 2.56 16.37 6.85
N ALA A 13 2.22 16.71 8.10
CA ALA A 13 2.91 17.74 8.87
C ALA A 13 4.39 17.43 9.14
N ASP A 14 4.76 16.13 9.12
CA ASP A 14 6.12 15.66 9.33
C ASP A 14 6.90 15.56 7.98
N GLY A 15 6.27 15.96 6.87
CA GLY A 15 6.87 15.94 5.54
C GLY A 15 6.81 14.58 4.83
N ASN A 16 6.16 13.58 5.41
CA ASN A 16 6.04 12.26 4.82
C ASN A 16 5.00 12.26 3.71
N ASN A 17 5.33 11.65 2.56
CA ASN A 17 4.39 11.53 1.45
C ASN A 17 3.29 10.48 1.77
N ILE A 18 2.06 10.75 1.32
CA ILE A 18 0.90 9.86 1.43
C ILE A 18 0.18 9.83 0.09
N VAL A 19 -0.07 8.63 -0.44
CA VAL A 19 -0.89 8.42 -1.64
C VAL A 19 -2.38 8.50 -1.28
N MET A 20 -3.07 9.53 -1.73
CA MET A 20 -4.51 9.72 -1.56
C MET A 20 -5.29 9.04 -2.67
N ILE A 21 -6.07 8.03 -2.34
CA ILE A 21 -6.96 7.34 -3.28
C ILE A 21 -8.34 7.94 -3.11
N ASN A 22 -8.74 8.86 -3.99
CA ASN A 22 -9.93 9.67 -3.78
C ASN A 22 -11.24 8.94 -4.08
N ASP A 23 -11.18 7.92 -4.95
CA ASP A 23 -12.32 7.11 -5.33
C ASP A 23 -12.10 5.63 -4.97
N VAL A 24 -13.02 5.06 -4.19
CA VAL A 24 -13.00 3.63 -3.85
C VAL A 24 -13.83 2.87 -4.87
N ILE A 25 -13.18 2.12 -5.75
CA ILE A 25 -13.87 1.30 -6.76
C ILE A 25 -14.22 -0.10 -6.25
N PHE A 26 -13.47 -0.63 -5.27
CA PHE A 26 -13.76 -1.92 -4.65
C PHE A 26 -14.58 -1.74 -3.37
N LYS A 27 -15.91 -1.66 -3.51
CA LYS A 27 -16.86 -1.27 -2.46
C LYS A 27 -17.54 -2.44 -1.70
N GLY A 28 -17.21 -3.69 -1.99
CA GLY A 28 -17.93 -4.86 -1.45
C GLY A 28 -18.10 -4.85 0.07
N LYS A 29 -19.36 -4.84 0.55
CA LYS A 29 -19.70 -4.79 2.00
C LYS A 29 -19.53 -6.14 2.72
N LYS A 30 -19.71 -7.27 2.01
CA LYS A 30 -19.66 -8.64 2.59
C LYS A 30 -18.42 -9.43 2.15
N SER A 31 -18.09 -9.37 0.85
CA SER A 31 -16.90 -9.97 0.26
C SER A 31 -16.42 -9.09 -0.88
N LEU A 32 -15.11 -9.08 -1.12
CA LEU A 32 -14.50 -8.38 -2.25
C LEU A 32 -14.34 -9.36 -3.41
N ASP A 33 -14.61 -8.87 -4.60
CA ASP A 33 -14.30 -9.55 -5.85
C ASP A 33 -12.79 -9.41 -6.14
N TRP A 34 -12.02 -10.39 -5.68
CA TRP A 34 -10.58 -10.42 -5.90
C TRP A 34 -10.20 -10.68 -7.36
N GLU A 35 -11.10 -11.25 -8.17
CA GLU A 35 -10.87 -11.41 -9.61
C GLU A 35 -10.90 -10.04 -10.31
N ALA A 36 -11.84 -9.17 -9.91
CA ALA A 36 -11.86 -7.78 -10.36
C ALA A 36 -10.59 -7.01 -9.92
N VAL A 37 -10.11 -7.22 -8.70
CA VAL A 37 -8.85 -6.62 -8.22
C VAL A 37 -7.66 -7.13 -9.03
N GLU A 38 -7.55 -8.44 -9.25
CA GLU A 38 -6.48 -9.03 -10.07
C GLU A 38 -6.50 -8.47 -11.48
N LYS A 39 -7.67 -8.38 -12.12
CA LYS A 39 -7.84 -7.79 -13.45
C LYS A 39 -7.41 -6.33 -13.48
N TYR A 40 -7.70 -5.56 -12.43
CA TYR A 40 -7.25 -4.18 -12.32
C TYR A 40 -5.73 -4.08 -12.22
N VAL A 41 -5.10 -4.85 -11.32
CA VAL A 41 -3.64 -4.88 -11.17
C VAL A 41 -2.94 -5.33 -12.47
N ARG A 42 -3.57 -6.24 -13.22
CA ARG A 42 -3.08 -6.70 -14.54
C ARG A 42 -2.93 -5.58 -15.56
N SER A 43 -3.68 -4.48 -15.43
CA SER A 43 -3.56 -3.32 -16.33
C SER A 43 -2.21 -2.61 -16.23
N TYR A 44 -1.47 -2.77 -15.13
CA TYR A 44 -0.14 -2.20 -14.93
C TYR A 44 0.99 -3.09 -15.48
N VAL A 45 0.70 -4.32 -15.93
CA VAL A 45 1.74 -5.26 -16.34
C VAL A 45 2.47 -4.75 -17.58
N GLY A 46 3.79 -4.64 -17.47
CA GLY A 46 4.65 -4.07 -18.51
C GLY A 46 5.15 -2.65 -18.15
N ASP A 47 4.50 -1.98 -17.20
CA ASP A 47 4.94 -0.67 -16.73
C ASP A 47 6.15 -0.77 -15.80
N PHE A 48 6.76 0.37 -15.53
CA PHE A 48 7.79 0.56 -14.53
C PHE A 48 7.70 1.96 -13.92
N TYR A 49 8.18 2.07 -12.68
CA TYR A 49 8.15 3.31 -11.91
C TYR A 49 9.49 3.48 -11.20
N GLU A 50 9.93 4.72 -11.02
CA GLU A 50 11.17 5.07 -10.33
C GLU A 50 10.85 5.49 -8.89
N ILE A 51 11.54 4.90 -7.91
CA ILE A 51 11.47 5.34 -6.52
C ILE A 51 12.21 6.69 -6.39
N ALA A 52 11.54 7.71 -5.86
CA ALA A 52 12.10 9.05 -5.80
C ALA A 52 13.34 9.14 -4.88
N GLU A 53 13.36 8.37 -3.79
CA GLU A 53 14.41 8.36 -2.75
C GLU A 53 15.78 7.88 -3.27
N ASP A 54 15.82 6.71 -3.92
CA ASP A 54 17.07 6.04 -4.29
C ASP A 54 17.22 5.79 -5.80
N LYS A 55 16.26 6.26 -6.61
CA LYS A 55 16.27 6.14 -8.08
C LYS A 55 16.18 4.72 -8.60
N GLU A 56 15.71 3.79 -7.77
CA GLU A 56 15.52 2.41 -8.18
C GLU A 56 14.32 2.25 -9.11
N ILE A 57 14.53 1.52 -10.21
CA ILE A 57 13.48 1.23 -11.20
C ILE A 57 12.79 -0.07 -10.80
N ILE A 58 11.48 0.02 -10.53
CA ILE A 58 10.63 -1.11 -10.18
C ILE A 58 9.69 -1.42 -11.33
N TYR A 59 9.81 -2.63 -11.87
CA TYR A 59 8.96 -3.13 -12.94
C TYR A 59 7.71 -3.81 -12.40
N ILE A 60 6.62 -3.76 -13.16
CA ILE A 60 5.41 -4.53 -12.89
C ILE A 60 5.42 -5.82 -13.73
N GLY A 61 5.68 -6.93 -13.05
CA GLY A 61 5.74 -8.26 -13.64
C GLY A 61 4.37 -8.90 -13.81
N SER A 62 4.28 -9.90 -14.70
CA SER A 62 3.05 -10.67 -14.94
C SER A 62 2.63 -11.56 -13.75
N ASP A 63 3.50 -11.75 -12.77
CA ASP A 63 3.23 -12.46 -11.51
C ASP A 63 2.52 -11.59 -10.47
N LEU A 64 2.70 -10.27 -10.49
CA LEU A 64 2.11 -9.36 -9.50
C LEU A 64 0.58 -9.51 -9.37
N PRO A 65 -0.23 -9.57 -10.45
CA PRO A 65 -1.69 -9.61 -10.29
C PRO A 65 -2.17 -10.80 -9.45
N THR A 66 -1.63 -11.98 -9.75
CA THR A 66 -1.99 -13.23 -9.06
C THR A 66 -1.44 -13.25 -7.63
N GLU A 67 -0.22 -12.74 -7.39
CA GLU A 67 0.33 -12.64 -6.03
C GLU A 67 -0.46 -11.63 -5.19
N TYR A 68 -0.75 -10.45 -5.73
CA TYR A 68 -1.46 -9.39 -5.04
C TYR A 68 -2.84 -9.84 -4.54
N ALA A 69 -3.62 -10.49 -5.41
CA ALA A 69 -4.98 -10.96 -5.09
C ALA A 69 -4.98 -12.31 -4.35
N GLY A 70 -3.98 -13.15 -4.58
CA GLY A 70 -3.99 -14.57 -4.19
C GLY A 70 -3.03 -14.98 -3.08
N SER A 71 -2.15 -14.10 -2.60
CA SER A 71 -1.12 -14.47 -1.62
C SER A 71 -1.70 -14.95 -0.29
N ILE A 72 -0.89 -15.71 0.46
CA ILE A 72 -1.24 -16.15 1.83
C ILE A 72 -1.53 -14.94 2.72
N TYR A 73 -0.80 -13.84 2.52
CA TYR A 73 -1.05 -12.60 3.23
C TYR A 73 -2.43 -12.04 2.90
N THR A 74 -2.78 -11.90 1.61
CA THR A 74 -4.10 -11.42 1.17
C THR A 74 -5.23 -12.26 1.75
N LYS A 75 -5.10 -13.59 1.72
CA LYS A 75 -6.09 -14.53 2.25
C LYS A 75 -6.28 -14.44 3.76
N LYS A 76 -5.33 -13.87 4.52
CA LYS A 76 -5.41 -13.68 5.97
C LYS A 76 -6.05 -12.35 6.36
N LEU A 77 -6.15 -11.38 5.46
CA LEU A 77 -6.73 -10.07 5.75
C LEU A 77 -8.23 -10.18 6.06
N ARG A 78 -8.70 -9.34 6.99
CA ARG A 78 -10.11 -9.25 7.40
C ARG A 78 -10.57 -7.80 7.48
N GLY A 79 -11.88 -7.60 7.31
CA GLY A 79 -12.54 -6.32 7.54
C GLY A 79 -11.92 -5.15 6.77
N ALA A 80 -11.63 -4.08 7.48
CA ALA A 80 -11.10 -2.84 6.90
C ALA A 80 -9.77 -3.02 6.14
N LEU A 81 -8.90 -3.95 6.59
CA LEU A 81 -7.61 -4.20 5.92
C LEU A 81 -7.78 -4.89 4.57
N THR A 82 -8.78 -5.77 4.42
CA THR A 82 -9.10 -6.40 3.13
C THR A 82 -9.54 -5.33 2.13
N LYS A 83 -10.41 -4.40 2.55
CA LYS A 83 -10.84 -3.26 1.72
C LYS A 83 -9.69 -2.32 1.40
N ALA A 84 -8.81 -2.08 2.38
CA ALA A 84 -7.64 -1.25 2.20
C ALA A 84 -6.70 -1.84 1.15
N LYS A 85 -6.37 -3.14 1.24
CA LYS A 85 -5.56 -3.82 0.24
C LYS A 85 -6.19 -3.75 -1.14
N ALA A 86 -7.46 -4.12 -1.30
CA ALA A 86 -8.09 -4.10 -2.62
C ALA A 86 -8.01 -2.70 -3.28
N ASN A 87 -8.26 -1.64 -2.52
CA ASN A 87 -8.25 -0.28 -3.07
C ASN A 87 -6.85 0.31 -3.19
N ALA A 88 -5.86 -0.15 -2.43
CA ALA A 88 -4.46 0.20 -2.62
C ALA A 88 -3.96 -0.13 -4.03
N ALA A 89 -4.60 -1.09 -4.72
CA ALA A 89 -4.31 -1.40 -6.12
C ALA A 89 -4.35 -0.16 -7.02
N GLN A 90 -5.25 0.79 -6.73
CA GLN A 90 -5.42 2.01 -7.51
C GLN A 90 -4.22 2.96 -7.43
N GLY A 91 -3.45 2.91 -6.33
CA GLY A 91 -2.32 3.78 -6.07
C GLY A 91 -0.96 3.07 -6.16
N ILE A 92 -0.88 1.88 -6.77
CA ILE A 92 0.39 1.14 -6.90
C ILE A 92 1.50 1.99 -7.53
N PRO A 93 1.26 2.71 -8.64
CA PRO A 93 2.28 3.57 -9.25
C PRO A 93 2.86 4.59 -8.26
N GLU A 94 1.98 5.37 -7.64
CA GLU A 94 2.38 6.44 -6.73
C GLU A 94 2.99 5.87 -5.44
N MET A 95 2.53 4.71 -4.96
CA MET A 95 3.10 4.04 -3.79
C MET A 95 4.54 3.59 -4.03
N ILE A 96 4.89 3.20 -5.25
CA ILE A 96 6.27 2.92 -5.66
C ILE A 96 7.07 4.22 -5.72
N GLU A 97 6.54 5.26 -6.36
CA GLU A 97 7.27 6.52 -6.51
C GLU A 97 7.65 7.15 -5.16
N ILE A 98 6.78 7.03 -4.16
CA ILE A 98 7.02 7.56 -2.80
C ILE A 98 7.69 6.58 -1.84
N ALA A 99 8.05 5.36 -2.28
CA ALA A 99 8.62 4.36 -1.39
C ALA A 99 9.95 4.83 -0.78
N SER A 100 10.23 4.37 0.44
CA SER A 100 11.41 4.78 1.22
C SER A 100 11.89 3.65 2.13
N ASN A 101 12.99 3.86 2.86
CA ASN A 101 13.52 2.95 3.88
C ASN A 101 13.80 1.53 3.35
N CYS A 102 14.65 1.44 2.34
CA CYS A 102 15.02 0.16 1.73
C CYS A 102 15.66 -0.83 2.74
N GLU A 103 15.06 -2.00 2.91
CA GLU A 103 15.60 -3.13 3.67
C GLU A 103 15.92 -4.31 2.73
N TYR A 104 17.14 -4.84 2.79
CA TYR A 104 17.56 -6.00 2.00
C TYR A 104 17.49 -7.32 2.80
N GLU A 105 17.00 -8.38 2.17
CA GLU A 105 17.05 -9.75 2.69
C GLU A 105 17.57 -10.73 1.62
N ALA A 106 18.64 -11.46 1.94
CA ALA A 106 19.16 -12.51 1.07
C ALA A 106 18.13 -13.65 0.90
N ASN A 107 18.02 -14.20 -0.31
CA ASN A 107 17.10 -15.31 -0.55
C ASN A 107 17.63 -16.60 0.11
N ARG A 108 16.89 -17.12 1.09
CA ARG A 108 17.24 -18.35 1.83
C ARG A 108 16.45 -19.59 1.40
N LYS A 109 15.55 -19.48 0.40
CA LYS A 109 14.65 -20.58 -0.02
C LYS A 109 14.99 -21.09 -1.42
N ASN A 110 15.25 -22.39 -1.52
CA ASN A 110 15.53 -23.10 -2.78
C ASN A 110 14.41 -22.96 -3.84
N LYS A 111 13.16 -22.72 -3.43
CA LYS A 111 12.00 -22.61 -4.32
C LYS A 111 12.02 -21.36 -5.22
N HIS A 112 12.86 -20.35 -4.94
CA HIS A 112 12.94 -19.10 -5.70
C HIS A 112 14.29 -18.86 -6.40
N ASN A 113 15.13 -19.88 -6.55
CA ASN A 113 16.52 -19.74 -7.02
C ASN A 113 16.67 -19.09 -8.41
N ARG A 114 15.67 -19.17 -9.29
CA ARG A 114 15.68 -18.46 -10.58
C ARG A 114 15.07 -17.05 -10.54
N ASN A 115 14.12 -16.82 -9.64
CA ASN A 115 13.26 -15.65 -9.68
C ASN A 115 13.68 -14.54 -8.70
N ALA A 116 14.19 -14.91 -7.52
CA ALA A 116 14.67 -13.99 -6.47
C ALA A 116 16.15 -14.25 -6.17
N GLN A 117 16.94 -14.60 -7.18
CA GLN A 117 18.32 -15.05 -7.01
C GLN A 117 19.19 -14.01 -6.29
N LYS A 118 18.93 -12.72 -6.54
CA LYS A 118 19.67 -11.62 -5.94
C LYS A 118 19.07 -11.12 -4.61
N GLY A 119 18.01 -11.78 -4.13
CA GLY A 119 17.37 -11.47 -2.86
C GLY A 119 16.05 -10.69 -3.00
N TRP A 120 15.60 -10.20 -1.86
CA TRP A 120 14.35 -9.47 -1.68
C TRP A 120 14.66 -8.10 -1.08
N TYR A 121 13.89 -7.10 -1.48
CA TYR A 121 13.94 -5.76 -0.91
C TYR A 121 12.56 -5.42 -0.36
N ARG A 122 12.52 -4.67 0.73
CA ARG A 122 11.29 -4.09 1.27
C ARG A 122 11.43 -2.58 1.29
N TYR A 123 10.37 -1.90 0.89
CA TYR A 123 10.25 -0.46 1.01
C TYR A 123 8.99 -0.11 1.76
N ASP A 124 9.06 0.92 2.57
CA ASP A 124 7.93 1.51 3.26
C ASP A 124 7.14 2.40 2.31
N THR A 125 5.82 2.38 2.41
CA THR A 125 4.93 3.28 1.68
C THR A 125 3.68 3.58 2.51
N ARG A 126 2.97 4.66 2.15
CA ARG A 126 1.76 5.10 2.85
C ARG A 126 0.67 5.49 1.86
N PHE A 127 -0.56 5.11 2.16
CA PHE A 127 -1.72 5.48 1.35
C PHE A 127 -2.93 5.75 2.23
N ALA A 128 -3.88 6.51 1.71
CA ALA A 128 -5.08 6.89 2.40
C ALA A 128 -6.32 6.58 1.56
N ILE A 129 -7.37 6.13 2.24
CA ILE A 129 -8.65 5.78 1.63
C ILE A 129 -9.78 6.58 2.31
N PRO A 130 -10.71 7.16 1.54
CA PRO A 130 -11.82 7.93 2.07
C PRO A 130 -12.77 7.06 2.88
N ILE A 131 -13.33 7.69 3.90
CA ILE A 131 -14.41 7.17 4.73
C ILE A 131 -15.68 7.89 4.28
N TYR A 132 -16.62 7.11 3.79
CA TYR A 132 -17.94 7.60 3.41
C TYR A 132 -18.91 7.40 4.57
N ASP A 133 -19.87 8.31 4.70
CA ASP A 133 -21.02 8.12 5.58
C ASP A 133 -22.20 7.46 4.89
N GLU A 134 -23.35 7.47 5.56
CA GLU A 134 -24.58 6.83 5.07
C GLU A 134 -25.13 7.52 3.82
N ASP A 135 -24.79 8.80 3.62
CA ASP A 135 -25.20 9.63 2.48
C ASP A 135 -24.12 9.66 1.38
N ASP A 136 -23.13 8.76 1.44
CA ASP A 136 -21.97 8.70 0.54
C ASP A 136 -21.11 9.98 0.53
N ASN A 137 -21.17 10.81 1.58
CA ASN A 137 -20.30 11.96 1.75
C ASN A 137 -18.97 11.57 2.40
N ILE A 138 -17.86 12.17 1.94
CA ILE A 138 -16.54 11.94 2.55
C ILE A 138 -16.48 12.61 3.93
N ARG A 139 -16.34 11.80 4.98
CA ARG A 139 -16.14 12.29 6.37
C ARG A 139 -14.67 12.40 6.76
N GLY A 140 -13.77 11.80 6.01
CA GLY A 140 -12.34 11.83 6.29
C GLY A 140 -11.60 10.71 5.56
N TYR A 141 -10.37 10.44 5.99
CA TYR A 141 -9.51 9.42 5.39
C TYR A 141 -8.89 8.54 6.47
N ASN A 142 -8.82 7.23 6.19
CA ASN A 142 -7.96 6.33 6.95
C ASN A 142 -6.62 6.26 6.25
N VAL A 143 -5.54 6.61 6.96
CA VAL A 143 -4.16 6.43 6.50
C VAL A 143 -3.68 5.03 6.87
N PHE A 144 -2.95 4.41 5.98
CA PHE A 144 -2.37 3.09 6.13
C PHE A 144 -0.89 3.14 5.78
N TYR A 145 -0.11 2.48 6.61
CA TYR A 145 1.25 2.07 6.29
C TYR A 145 1.22 0.73 5.56
N ALA A 146 2.15 0.51 4.62
CA ALA A 146 2.37 -0.77 3.96
C ALA A 146 3.85 -0.97 3.62
N ARG A 147 4.21 -2.23 3.32
CA ARG A 147 5.52 -2.60 2.77
C ARG A 147 5.39 -3.13 1.35
N LEU A 148 6.12 -2.53 0.41
CA LEU A 148 6.31 -3.09 -0.92
C LEU A 148 7.33 -4.23 -0.83
N LEU A 149 6.98 -5.42 -1.32
CA LEU A 149 7.92 -6.53 -1.46
C LEU A 149 8.46 -6.55 -2.88
N ILE A 150 9.75 -6.33 -3.03
CA ILE A 150 10.42 -6.26 -4.32
C ILE A 150 11.31 -7.48 -4.51
N ARG A 151 11.14 -8.16 -5.64
CA ARG A 151 11.96 -9.31 -6.05
C ARG A 151 13.08 -8.87 -6.97
N HIS A 152 14.32 -9.23 -6.66
CA HIS A 152 15.45 -8.96 -7.53
C HIS A 152 15.81 -10.20 -8.36
N SER A 153 15.51 -10.10 -9.65
CA SER A 153 15.70 -11.18 -10.61
C SER A 153 17.17 -11.37 -11.02
N SER A 154 17.49 -12.53 -11.59
CA SER A 154 18.83 -12.84 -12.11
C SER A 154 19.30 -11.86 -13.19
N SER A 155 18.39 -11.31 -13.99
CA SER A 155 18.69 -10.30 -15.02
C SER A 155 19.11 -8.94 -14.46
N GLY A 156 19.00 -8.74 -13.14
CA GLY A 156 19.27 -7.45 -12.49
C GLY A 156 18.06 -6.53 -12.38
N LYS A 157 16.91 -6.91 -12.95
CA LYS A 157 15.67 -6.14 -12.82
C LYS A 157 14.98 -6.42 -11.48
N LYS A 158 14.42 -5.36 -10.88
CA LYS A 158 13.61 -5.40 -9.66
C LYS A 158 12.13 -5.33 -10.00
N TYR A 159 11.33 -6.21 -9.42
CA TYR A 159 9.90 -6.31 -9.71
C TYR A 159 9.09 -6.17 -8.44
N LEU A 160 8.01 -5.38 -8.47
CA LEU A 160 7.03 -5.42 -7.40
C LEU A 160 6.38 -6.82 -7.38
N TYR A 161 6.46 -7.49 -6.25
CA TYR A 161 5.96 -8.86 -6.07
C TYR A 161 4.66 -8.90 -5.27
N ASP A 162 4.55 -8.13 -4.19
CA ASP A 162 3.30 -7.96 -3.43
C ASP A 162 3.33 -6.65 -2.62
N VAL A 163 2.16 -6.20 -2.15
CA VAL A 163 2.00 -5.15 -1.13
C VAL A 163 1.55 -5.83 0.17
N LEU A 164 2.42 -5.76 1.17
CA LEU A 164 2.34 -6.51 2.41
C LEU A 164 2.22 -5.58 3.62
N GLU A 165 2.00 -6.20 4.78
CA GLU A 165 2.09 -5.55 6.10
C GLU A 165 1.26 -4.27 6.25
N ILE A 166 0.15 -4.19 5.51
CA ILE A 166 -0.82 -3.10 5.58
C ILE A 166 -1.36 -3.00 7.01
N LYS A 167 -1.17 -1.83 7.62
CA LYS A 167 -1.63 -1.49 8.96
C LYS A 167 -2.29 -0.12 8.90
N LYS A 168 -3.45 0.00 9.53
CA LYS A 168 -4.09 1.31 9.70
C LYS A 168 -3.26 2.13 10.69
N GLU A 169 -2.92 3.35 10.33
CA GLU A 169 -2.36 4.30 11.27
C GLU A 169 -3.47 4.77 12.20
N THR A 170 -3.26 4.55 13.49
CA THR A 170 -4.07 5.19 14.52
C THR A 170 -3.41 6.52 14.83
N SER A 171 -4.18 7.60 14.85
CA SER A 171 -3.72 8.82 15.50
C SER A 171 -3.19 8.44 16.88
N LYS A 172 -2.00 8.94 17.25
CA LYS A 172 -1.64 9.02 18.66
C LYS A 172 -2.84 9.70 19.30
N SER A 173 -3.57 9.00 20.15
CA SER A 173 -4.72 9.58 20.84
C SER A 173 -4.22 10.88 21.46
N CYS A 174 -4.85 12.00 21.12
CA CYS A 174 -4.82 13.16 21.99
C CYS A 174 -5.50 12.72 23.29
N GLN A 175 -4.79 11.96 24.13
CA GLN A 175 -5.04 12.04 25.54
C GLN A 175 -4.61 13.46 25.86
N ALA A 176 -5.61 14.34 25.97
CA ALA A 176 -5.43 15.60 26.62
C ALA A 176 -4.62 15.31 27.89
N GLU A 177 -3.42 15.89 27.99
CA GLU A 177 -2.78 16.04 29.29
C GLU A 177 -3.84 16.70 30.16
N ALA A 178 -4.41 15.93 31.08
CA ALA A 178 -5.34 16.46 32.05
C ALA A 178 -4.55 17.52 32.80
N LEU A 179 -4.87 18.80 32.55
CA LEU A 179 -4.31 19.93 33.27
C LEU A 179 -4.41 19.60 34.76
N PRO A 180 -3.33 19.74 35.54
CA PRO A 180 -3.34 19.40 36.96
C PRO A 180 -4.45 20.19 37.64
N GLY A 181 -5.38 19.46 38.27
CA GLY A 181 -6.58 20.04 38.85
C GLY A 181 -6.25 21.08 39.92
N ASN A 182 -6.71 22.30 39.72
CA ASN A 182 -6.81 23.27 40.81
C ASN A 182 -7.94 22.82 41.74
N LYS A 183 -7.59 22.27 42.91
CA LYS A 183 -8.52 22.14 44.03
C LYS A 183 -8.77 23.53 44.63
N PRO A 184 -10.02 23.87 45.01
CA PRO A 184 -10.27 25.10 45.76
C PRO A 184 -9.61 25.02 47.13
N ILE A 185 -9.01 26.13 47.55
CA ILE A 185 -8.51 26.35 48.91
C ILE A 185 -9.75 26.55 49.80
N SER A 186 -9.89 25.70 50.82
CA SER A 186 -10.75 25.94 51.98
C SER A 186 -10.02 26.79 53.00
#